data_AF-A0A671SKB9-F1
#
_entry.id   AF-A0A671SKB9-F1
#
_cell.length_a   1.000
_cell.length_b   1.000
_cell.length_c   1.000
_cell.angle_alpha   90.00
_cell.angle_beta   90.00
_cell.angle_gamma   90.00
#
_symmetry.space_group_name_H-M   'P 1'
#
loop_
_entity.id
_entity.type
_entity.pdbx_description
1 polymer ?
#
loop_
_entity_poly.entity_id
_entity_poly.type
_entity_poly.pdbx_seq_one_letter_code
_entity_poly.pdbx_strand_id
1 'polypeptide(L)'
;MNRGINDGGDLPEELLRNLYESIKSEPFKIPEDDGNDLTHTFFNPDREGWLLKLGGRVKTWKRRWFILTDNCLYYFEYTTDKEPRGIIPLENLSIREVEEPRKPNCFELYNPNHKGQVIKACKTEADGRVVEGNHVVYRISAPTPEEKEEWIKSIKASISRDPFYDMLATRKRRIANKK
;
A
#
# COMPACT_ATOMS: atom_id res chain seq x y z
N MET A 1 -24.43 -17.64 -0.55
CA MET A 1 -23.20 -16.85 -0.40
C MET A 1 -21.92 -17.70 -0.49
N ASN A 2 -21.93 -19.00 -0.11
CA ASN A 2 -20.72 -19.86 -0.15
C ASN A 2 -20.79 -21.00 -1.18
N ARG A 3 -21.55 -20.86 -2.27
CA ARG A 3 -21.59 -21.90 -3.32
C ARG A 3 -20.33 -21.87 -4.16
N GLY A 4 -19.79 -23.03 -4.53
CA GLY A 4 -18.58 -23.19 -5.34
C GLY A 4 -17.27 -22.90 -4.62
N ILE A 5 -17.29 -22.70 -3.29
CA ILE A 5 -16.11 -22.28 -2.52
C ILE A 5 -15.07 -23.39 -2.30
N ASN A 6 -15.42 -24.65 -2.58
CA ASN A 6 -14.54 -25.82 -2.44
C ASN A 6 -14.06 -26.29 -3.82
N ASP A 7 -13.10 -25.56 -4.40
CA ASP A 7 -12.55 -25.82 -5.75
C ASP A 7 -13.62 -25.93 -6.85
N GLY A 8 -14.63 -25.06 -6.80
CA GLY A 8 -15.77 -25.06 -7.71
C GLY A 8 -16.95 -25.94 -7.26
N GLY A 9 -16.78 -26.71 -6.18
CA GLY A 9 -17.84 -27.45 -5.50
C GLY A 9 -18.41 -26.74 -4.26
N ASP A 10 -19.54 -27.23 -3.76
CA ASP A 10 -20.18 -26.71 -2.54
C ASP A 10 -19.62 -27.41 -1.29
N LEU A 11 -19.42 -26.64 -0.22
CA LEU A 11 -19.15 -27.21 1.10
C LEU A 11 -20.43 -27.86 1.69
N PRO A 12 -20.28 -28.87 2.57
CA PRO A 12 -21.44 -29.49 3.24
C PRO A 12 -22.30 -28.44 3.95
N GLU A 13 -23.62 -28.48 3.72
CA GLU A 13 -24.56 -27.52 4.31
C GLU A 13 -24.50 -27.53 5.85
N GLU A 14 -24.30 -28.70 6.44
CA GLU A 14 -24.20 -28.87 7.88
C GLU A 14 -22.96 -28.16 8.46
N LEU A 15 -21.82 -28.21 7.76
CA LEU A 15 -20.62 -27.47 8.15
C LEU A 15 -20.88 -25.96 8.11
N LEU A 16 -21.50 -25.46 7.04
CA LEU A 16 -21.83 -24.04 6.90
C LEU A 16 -22.83 -23.58 7.98
N ARG A 17 -23.82 -24.42 8.31
CA ARG A 17 -24.79 -24.16 9.37
C ARG A 17 -24.13 -24.13 10.75
N ASN A 18 -23.22 -25.06 11.04
CA ASN A 18 -22.50 -25.11 12.31
C ASN A 18 -21.59 -23.90 12.49
N LEU A 19 -20.88 -23.48 11.43
CA LEU A 19 -20.07 -22.25 11.46
C LEU A 19 -20.95 -21.02 11.68
N TYR A 20 -22.10 -20.94 11.00
CA TYR A 20 -23.04 -19.83 11.18
C TYR A 20 -23.57 -19.75 12.63
N GLU A 21 -24.05 -20.86 13.18
CA GLU A 21 -24.58 -20.90 14.55
C GLU A 21 -23.48 -20.65 15.60
N SER A 22 -22.25 -21.11 15.35
CA SER A 22 -21.11 -20.81 16.24
C SER A 22 -20.82 -19.31 16.30
N ILE A 23 -20.77 -18.62 15.15
CA ILE A 23 -20.49 -17.17 15.09
C ILE A 23 -21.67 -16.35 15.64
N LYS A 24 -22.90 -16.83 15.41
CA LYS A 24 -24.12 -16.19 15.90
C LYS A 24 -24.30 -16.34 17.41
N SER A 25 -23.88 -17.47 17.99
CA SER A 25 -24.02 -17.73 19.43
C SER A 25 -22.91 -17.08 20.26
N GLU A 26 -21.66 -17.15 19.79
CA GLU A 26 -20.53 -16.46 20.39
C GLU A 26 -19.84 -15.55 19.37
N PRO A 27 -20.10 -14.23 19.41
CA PRO A 27 -19.29 -13.27 18.69
C PRO A 27 -17.84 -13.43 19.09
N PHE A 28 -16.92 -13.31 18.13
CA PHE A 28 -15.50 -13.39 18.41
C PHE A 28 -15.12 -12.45 19.55
N LYS A 29 -14.55 -13.00 20.62
CA LYS A 29 -13.91 -12.21 21.67
C LYS A 29 -12.58 -11.72 21.10
N ILE A 30 -12.61 -10.50 20.58
CA ILE A 30 -11.39 -9.78 20.24
C ILE A 30 -10.71 -9.44 21.59
N PRO A 31 -9.48 -9.89 21.84
CA PRO A 31 -8.76 -9.54 23.07
C PRO A 31 -8.67 -8.02 23.24
N GLU A 32 -8.58 -7.54 24.49
CA GLU A 32 -8.49 -6.10 24.78
C GLU A 32 -7.33 -5.47 24.00
N ASP A 33 -7.69 -4.48 23.19
CA ASP A 33 -6.86 -3.68 22.30
C ASP A 33 -5.87 -2.84 23.11
N ASP A 34 -4.61 -3.29 23.20
CA ASP A 34 -3.51 -2.48 23.71
C ASP A 34 -2.94 -1.51 22.65
N GLY A 35 -3.56 -1.46 21.46
CA GLY A 35 -3.19 -0.61 20.34
C GLY A 35 -1.88 -1.00 19.66
N ASN A 36 -1.28 -2.15 20.04
CA ASN A 36 0.09 -2.49 19.67
C ASN A 36 0.22 -3.82 18.90
N ASP A 37 -0.91 -4.46 18.57
CA ASP A 37 -0.92 -5.68 17.77
C ASP A 37 -1.10 -5.42 16.27
N LEU A 38 -0.13 -5.90 15.48
CA LEU A 38 -0.09 -5.80 14.02
C LEU A 38 -1.26 -6.49 13.35
N THR A 39 -1.80 -7.51 14.02
CA THR A 39 -2.91 -8.30 13.52
C THR A 39 -4.14 -7.45 13.26
N HIS A 40 -4.25 -6.24 13.83
CA HIS A 40 -5.39 -5.35 13.60
C HIS A 40 -5.15 -4.29 12.51
N THR A 41 -3.94 -3.74 12.37
CA THR A 41 -3.67 -2.66 11.39
C THR A 41 -3.55 -3.16 9.95
N PHE A 42 -3.12 -4.41 9.75
CA PHE A 42 -2.95 -5.00 8.42
C PHE A 42 -3.76 -6.28 8.25
N PHE A 43 -4.86 -6.44 8.98
CA PHE A 43 -5.72 -7.62 8.83
C PHE A 43 -6.33 -7.65 7.43
N ASN A 44 -6.07 -8.72 6.68
CA ASN A 44 -6.61 -8.94 5.33
C ASN A 44 -6.26 -7.80 4.34
N PRO A 45 -4.96 -7.63 3.99
CA PRO A 45 -4.55 -6.58 3.06
C PRO A 45 -5.05 -6.89 1.64
N ASP A 46 -5.31 -5.84 0.85
CA ASP A 46 -5.65 -5.97 -0.58
C ASP A 46 -4.56 -6.73 -1.36
N ARG A 47 -3.30 -6.55 -0.92
CA ARG A 47 -2.12 -7.24 -1.45
C ARG A 47 -0.93 -7.09 -0.52
N GLU A 48 -0.09 -8.11 -0.46
CA GLU A 48 1.22 -8.05 0.17
C GLU A 48 2.27 -8.81 -0.66
N GLY A 49 3.56 -8.49 -0.47
CA GLY A 49 4.61 -9.10 -1.28
C GLY A 49 5.94 -8.36 -1.28
N TRP A 50 6.99 -9.04 -1.75
CA TRP A 50 8.33 -8.46 -1.86
C TRP A 50 8.50 -7.67 -3.15
N LEU A 51 8.93 -6.42 -3.03
CA LEU A 51 9.30 -5.59 -4.18
C LEU A 51 10.64 -4.90 -3.96
N LEU A 52 11.26 -4.46 -5.05
CA LEU A 52 12.38 -3.54 -5.03
C LEU A 52 11.86 -2.11 -5.23
N LYS A 53 12.32 -1.17 -4.41
CA LYS A 53 12.00 0.26 -4.58
C LYS A 53 13.24 1.11 -4.75
N LEU A 54 13.15 2.16 -5.57
CA LEU A 54 14.20 3.15 -5.70
C LEU A 54 14.10 4.21 -4.60
N GLY A 55 15.24 4.63 -4.05
CA GLY A 55 15.31 5.73 -3.09
C GLY A 55 14.99 7.09 -3.71
N GLY A 56 14.62 8.05 -2.85
CA GLY A 56 14.14 9.38 -3.25
C GLY A 56 15.29 10.28 -3.65
N ARG A 57 15.99 10.84 -2.65
CA ARG A 57 17.20 11.66 -2.86
C ARG A 57 18.39 10.81 -3.32
N VAL A 58 18.65 9.70 -2.62
CA VAL A 58 19.72 8.76 -2.97
C VAL A 58 19.10 7.62 -3.78
N LYS A 59 19.50 7.48 -5.05
CA LYS A 59 18.94 6.51 -6.00
C LYS A 59 19.50 5.09 -5.82
N THR A 60 19.25 4.51 -4.65
CA THR A 60 19.59 3.11 -4.35
C THR A 60 18.34 2.24 -4.35
N TRP A 61 18.46 1.03 -4.90
CA TRP A 61 17.40 0.02 -4.86
C TRP A 61 17.42 -0.72 -3.53
N LYS A 62 16.25 -0.91 -2.93
CA LYS A 62 16.08 -1.63 -1.66
C LYS A 62 14.94 -2.63 -1.76
N ARG A 63 15.15 -3.85 -1.29
CA ARG A 63 14.12 -4.88 -1.14
C ARG A 63 13.31 -4.57 0.12
N ARG A 64 11.98 -4.51 -0.01
CA ARG A 64 11.06 -4.22 1.08
C ARG A 64 9.82 -5.09 0.95
N TRP A 65 9.27 -5.48 2.09
CA TRP A 65 7.96 -6.13 2.13
C TRP A 65 6.91 -5.05 2.03
N PHE A 66 6.05 -5.13 1.03
CA PHE A 66 4.98 -4.16 0.80
C PHE A 66 3.65 -4.73 1.26
N ILE A 67 2.83 -3.88 1.85
CA ILE A 67 1.44 -4.16 2.20
C ILE A 67 0.59 -3.02 1.63
N LEU A 68 -0.45 -3.37 0.89
CA LEU A 68 -1.48 -2.46 0.39
C LEU A 68 -2.75 -2.66 1.22
N THR A 69 -3.17 -1.61 1.93
CA THR A 69 -4.44 -1.56 2.67
C THR A 69 -4.86 -0.11 2.85
N ASP A 70 -6.15 0.15 3.04
CA ASP A 70 -6.70 1.47 3.37
C ASP A 70 -6.19 2.61 2.48
N ASN A 71 -6.18 2.36 1.16
CA ASN A 71 -5.69 3.30 0.14
C ASN A 71 -4.25 3.79 0.37
N CYS A 72 -3.45 3.03 1.13
CA CYS A 72 -2.07 3.34 1.48
C CYS A 72 -1.16 2.16 1.12
N LEU A 73 0.04 2.50 0.67
CA LEU A 73 1.09 1.52 0.40
C LEU A 73 2.18 1.63 1.48
N TYR A 74 2.24 0.61 2.33
CA TYR A 74 3.19 0.48 3.42
C TYR A 74 4.38 -0.36 2.95
N TYR A 75 5.57 -0.06 3.48
CA TYR A 75 6.73 -0.90 3.22
C TYR A 75 7.62 -1.08 4.44
N PHE A 76 8.08 -2.31 4.64
CA PHE A 76 8.84 -2.78 5.81
C PHE A 76 10.22 -3.28 5.40
N GLU A 77 11.17 -3.27 6.34
CA GLU A 77 12.48 -3.87 6.08
C GLU A 77 12.40 -5.39 6.14
N TYR A 78 11.70 -5.92 7.15
CA TYR A 78 11.42 -7.33 7.36
C TYR A 78 9.93 -7.58 7.51
N THR A 79 9.48 -8.81 7.22
CA THR A 79 8.07 -9.24 7.40
C THR A 79 7.65 -9.31 8.87
N THR A 80 8.61 -9.33 9.79
CA THR A 80 8.40 -9.37 11.24
C THR A 80 8.41 -7.98 11.88
N ASP A 81 8.68 -6.93 11.10
CA ASP A 81 8.74 -5.56 11.62
C ASP A 81 7.35 -5.10 12.05
N LYS A 82 7.27 -4.47 13.23
CA LYS A 82 6.02 -3.88 13.70
C LYS A 82 5.74 -2.49 13.14
N GLU A 83 6.78 -1.75 12.79
CA GLU A 83 6.64 -0.39 12.29
C GLU A 83 7.03 -0.33 10.82
N PRO A 84 6.24 0.32 9.97
CA PRO A 84 6.59 0.48 8.57
C PRO A 84 7.83 1.37 8.44
N ARG A 85 8.73 1.00 7.52
CA ARG A 85 9.81 1.90 7.12
C ARG A 85 9.30 3.13 6.39
N GLY A 86 8.13 3.05 5.76
CA GLY A 86 7.42 4.23 5.31
C GLY A 86 6.03 3.93 4.77
N ILE A 87 5.27 5.00 4.61
CA ILE A 87 3.86 5.00 4.26
C ILE A 87 3.65 5.95 3.08
N ILE A 88 2.99 5.45 2.03
CA ILE A 88 2.69 6.21 0.81
C ILE A 88 1.17 6.22 0.63
N PRO A 89 0.49 7.30 1.02
CA PRO A 89 -0.91 7.52 0.66
C PRO A 89 -1.06 7.51 -0.87
N LEU A 90 -2.06 6.78 -1.37
CA LEU A 90 -2.29 6.63 -2.82
C LEU A 90 -3.27 7.67 -3.39
N GLU A 91 -3.80 8.54 -2.53
CA GLU A 91 -4.67 9.67 -2.90
C GLU A 91 -4.05 10.51 -4.03
N ASN A 92 -4.80 10.67 -5.12
CA ASN A 92 -4.42 11.49 -6.27
C ASN A 92 -3.09 11.09 -6.94
N LEU A 93 -2.61 9.87 -6.69
CA LEU A 93 -1.52 9.28 -7.45
C LEU A 93 -2.07 8.55 -8.68
N SER A 94 -1.17 8.24 -9.59
CA SER A 94 -1.42 7.41 -10.76
C SER A 94 -0.22 6.49 -10.98
N ILE A 95 -0.44 5.43 -11.75
CA ILE A 95 0.57 4.45 -12.12
C ILE A 95 0.90 4.57 -13.60
N ARG A 96 2.19 4.45 -13.91
CA ARG A 96 2.67 4.18 -15.28
C ARG A 96 3.74 3.10 -15.26
N GLU A 97 3.80 2.30 -16.30
CA GLU A 97 4.92 1.40 -16.53
C GLU A 97 6.12 2.17 -17.03
N VAL A 98 7.32 1.71 -16.68
CA VAL A 98 8.56 2.33 -17.13
C VAL A 98 9.60 1.26 -17.46
N GLU A 99 10.40 1.53 -18.48
CA GLU A 99 11.61 0.76 -18.71
C GLU A 99 12.72 1.26 -17.79
N GLU A 100 13.49 0.32 -17.23
CA GLU A 100 14.62 0.62 -16.36
C GLU A 100 15.80 -0.28 -16.74
N PRO A 101 16.96 0.30 -17.13
CA PRO A 101 18.10 -0.49 -17.61
C PRO A 101 18.60 -1.57 -16.66
N ARG A 102 18.43 -1.38 -15.35
CA ARG A 102 19.03 -2.25 -14.32
C ARG A 102 18.03 -3.13 -13.58
N LYS A 103 16.72 -2.97 -13.81
CA LYS A 103 15.69 -3.67 -13.06
C LYS A 103 14.50 -3.99 -13.96
N PRO A 104 14.05 -5.26 -13.99
CA PRO A 104 12.91 -5.64 -14.79
C PRO A 104 11.60 -5.17 -14.15
N ASN A 105 10.51 -5.29 -14.90
CA ASN A 105 9.14 -5.20 -14.40
C ASN A 105 8.86 -3.92 -13.58
N CYS A 106 9.32 -2.78 -14.10
CA CYS A 106 9.25 -1.51 -13.37
C CYS A 106 7.96 -0.73 -13.63
N PHE A 107 7.47 -0.07 -12.59
CA PHE A 107 6.40 0.91 -12.64
C PHE A 107 6.66 2.08 -11.70
N GLU A 108 5.96 3.18 -11.91
CA GLU A 108 6.07 4.39 -11.09
C GLU A 108 4.73 4.84 -10.54
N LEU A 109 4.71 5.16 -9.25
CA LEU A 109 3.69 6.03 -8.66
C LEU A 109 4.12 7.49 -8.88
N TYR A 110 3.20 8.29 -9.41
CA TYR A 110 3.42 9.72 -9.66
C TYR A 110 2.12 10.49 -9.48
N ASN A 111 2.19 11.78 -9.17
CA ASN A 111 1.02 12.65 -9.16
C ASN A 111 0.85 13.29 -10.57
N PRO A 112 -0.24 12.99 -11.31
CA PRO A 112 -0.44 13.53 -12.66
C PRO A 112 -0.78 15.03 -12.65
N ASN A 113 -1.47 15.52 -11.62
CA ASN A 113 -1.86 16.92 -11.47
C ASN A 113 -0.69 17.80 -11.02
N HIS A 114 0.34 17.19 -10.44
CA HIS A 114 1.43 17.89 -9.77
C HIS A 114 2.83 17.44 -10.19
N LYS A 115 3.09 17.47 -11.50
CA LYS A 115 4.39 17.13 -12.08
C LYS A 115 5.54 17.90 -11.41
N GLY A 116 6.56 17.18 -10.96
CA GLY A 116 7.76 17.74 -10.33
C GLY A 116 7.65 18.02 -8.83
N GLN A 117 6.47 17.86 -8.23
CA GLN A 117 6.30 18.03 -6.78
C GLN A 117 6.56 16.74 -6.02
N VAL A 118 7.01 16.90 -4.78
CA VAL A 118 7.21 15.79 -3.84
C VAL A 118 5.85 15.18 -3.49
N ILE A 119 5.76 13.87 -3.58
CA ILE A 119 4.63 13.06 -3.13
C ILE A 119 4.61 13.07 -1.61
N LYS A 120 3.46 13.42 -1.02
CA LYS A 120 3.24 13.36 0.42
C LYS A 120 3.36 11.90 0.87
N ALA A 121 4.32 11.66 1.74
CA ALA A 121 4.63 10.35 2.31
C ALA A 121 5.47 10.56 3.57
N CYS A 122 5.56 9.56 4.44
CA CYS A 122 6.50 9.55 5.54
C CYS A 122 7.42 8.32 5.49
N LYS A 123 8.58 8.42 6.14
CA LYS A 123 9.50 7.31 6.32
C LYS A 123 10.25 7.44 7.65
N THR A 124 10.73 6.32 8.16
CA THR A 124 11.58 6.27 9.35
C THR A 124 13.06 6.27 8.94
N GLU A 125 13.85 7.16 9.54
CA GLU A 125 15.31 7.16 9.37
C GLU A 125 15.98 6.12 10.27
N ALA A 126 17.29 5.94 10.13
CA ALA A 126 18.01 4.90 10.86
C ALA A 126 18.04 5.13 12.38
N ASP A 127 17.82 6.38 12.81
CA ASP A 127 17.72 6.80 14.21
C ASP A 127 16.28 6.67 14.78
N GLY A 128 15.34 6.13 14.02
CA GLY A 128 13.94 5.96 14.43
C GLY A 128 13.06 7.19 14.21
N ARG A 129 13.61 8.32 13.74
CA ARG A 129 12.83 9.54 13.50
C ARG A 129 11.96 9.41 12.25
N VAL A 130 10.69 9.79 12.39
CA VAL A 130 9.76 9.91 11.25
C VAL A 130 9.97 11.25 10.55
N VAL A 131 10.18 11.20 9.23
CA VAL A 131 10.39 12.38 8.37
C VAL A 131 9.56 12.29 7.10
N GLU A 132 9.35 13.43 6.43
CA GLU A 132 8.68 13.45 5.13
C GLU A 132 9.52 12.74 4.04
N GLY A 133 8.81 12.10 3.11
CA GLY A 133 9.38 11.51 1.91
C GLY A 133 9.99 12.59 1.00
N ASN A 134 10.96 12.19 0.17
CA ASN A 134 11.66 13.09 -0.77
C ASN A 134 11.44 12.64 -2.23
N HIS A 135 10.35 11.94 -2.49
CA HIS A 135 10.08 11.30 -3.77
C HIS A 135 9.16 12.16 -4.62
N VAL A 136 9.61 12.56 -5.81
CA VAL A 136 8.71 13.09 -6.85
C VAL A 136 7.97 11.96 -7.58
N VAL A 137 8.60 10.79 -7.65
CA VAL A 137 8.01 9.54 -8.12
C VAL A 137 8.53 8.39 -7.26
N TYR A 138 7.72 7.37 -7.04
CA TYR A 138 8.17 6.09 -6.48
C TYR A 138 8.32 5.07 -7.59
N ARG A 139 9.57 4.77 -7.99
CA ARG A 139 9.87 3.69 -8.93
C ARG A 139 10.02 2.37 -8.18
N ILE A 140 9.29 1.36 -8.65
CA ILE A 140 9.16 0.05 -8.03
C ILE A 140 9.41 -1.01 -9.11
N SER A 141 10.03 -2.13 -8.73
CA SER A 141 10.34 -3.27 -9.60
C SER A 141 9.82 -4.54 -8.94
N ALA A 142 9.01 -5.30 -9.68
CA ALA A 142 8.51 -6.60 -9.25
C ALA A 142 9.43 -7.75 -9.68
N PRO A 143 9.46 -8.87 -8.94
CA PRO A 143 10.24 -10.04 -9.32
C PRO A 143 9.82 -10.65 -10.67
N THR A 144 8.52 -10.71 -10.96
CA THR A 144 8.00 -11.22 -12.24
C THR A 144 7.06 -10.23 -12.96
N PRO A 145 6.82 -10.40 -14.28
CA PRO A 145 5.83 -9.62 -15.02
C PRO A 145 4.41 -9.79 -14.47
N GLU A 146 4.04 -11.00 -14.04
CA GLU A 146 2.72 -11.32 -13.48
C GLU A 146 2.51 -10.57 -12.17
N GLU A 147 3.51 -10.61 -11.26
CA GLU A 147 3.47 -9.84 -10.02
C GLU A 147 3.39 -8.34 -10.29
N LYS A 148 4.08 -7.82 -11.30
CA LYS A 148 3.96 -6.40 -11.69
C LYS A 148 2.52 -6.07 -12.07
N GLU A 149 1.90 -6.84 -12.96
CA GLU A 149 0.52 -6.61 -13.40
C GLU A 149 -0.47 -6.66 -12.24
N GLU A 150 -0.29 -7.64 -11.37
CA GLU A 150 -1.05 -7.84 -10.15
C GLU A 150 -0.95 -6.66 -9.17
N TRP A 151 0.26 -6.17 -8.91
CA TRP A 151 0.49 -4.98 -8.09
C TRP A 151 -0.12 -3.72 -8.71
N ILE A 152 0.06 -3.52 -10.03
CA ILE A 152 -0.54 -2.39 -10.75
C ILE A 152 -2.06 -2.44 -10.64
N LYS A 153 -2.66 -3.62 -10.81
CA LYS A 153 -4.11 -3.83 -10.72
C LYS A 153 -4.63 -3.49 -9.33
N SER A 154 -4.04 -4.05 -8.28
CA SER A 154 -4.45 -3.80 -6.89
C SER A 154 -4.30 -2.33 -6.53
N ILE A 155 -3.15 -1.70 -6.83
CA ILE A 155 -2.95 -0.28 -6.50
C ILE A 155 -3.93 0.61 -7.27
N LYS A 156 -4.19 0.34 -8.56
CA LYS A 156 -5.19 1.10 -9.33
C LYS A 156 -6.59 1.00 -8.73
N ALA A 157 -6.96 -0.16 -8.20
CA ALA A 157 -8.24 -0.35 -7.51
C ALA A 157 -8.31 0.44 -6.20
N SER A 158 -7.19 0.58 -5.48
CA SER A 158 -7.11 1.30 -4.21
C SER A 158 -6.77 2.80 -4.34
N ILE A 159 -6.61 3.37 -5.54
CA ILE A 159 -6.41 4.82 -5.69
C ILE A 159 -7.74 5.56 -5.46
N SER A 160 -7.78 6.42 -4.45
CA SER A 160 -8.87 7.35 -4.21
C SER A 160 -8.59 8.72 -4.85
N ARG A 161 -9.66 9.42 -5.25
CA ARG A 161 -9.59 10.81 -5.75
C ARG A 161 -10.29 11.71 -4.76
N ASP A 162 -9.54 12.68 -4.22
CA ASP A 162 -10.09 13.69 -3.31
C ASP A 162 -9.92 15.10 -3.92
N PRO A 163 -11.02 15.77 -4.35
CA PRO A 163 -11.00 17.14 -4.86
C PRO A 163 -10.41 18.16 -3.88
N PHE A 164 -10.49 17.91 -2.57
CA PHE A 164 -9.98 18.83 -1.55
C PHE A 164 -8.44 18.90 -1.54
N TYR A 165 -7.78 17.78 -1.80
CA TYR A 165 -6.32 17.71 -1.87
C TYR A 165 -5.75 18.54 -3.02
N ASP A 166 -6.33 18.43 -4.22
CA ASP A 166 -5.93 19.23 -5.39
C ASP A 166 -6.06 20.74 -5.12
N MET A 167 -7.13 21.14 -4.42
CA MET A 167 -7.34 22.53 -3.99
C MET A 167 -6.24 22.99 -3.02
N LEU A 168 -5.92 22.19 -1.99
CA LEU A 168 -4.86 22.51 -1.02
C LEU A 168 -3.48 22.65 -1.67
N ALA A 169 -3.12 21.71 -2.53
CA ALA A 169 -1.84 21.71 -3.23
C ALA A 169 -1.70 22.91 -4.17
N THR A 170 -2.76 23.27 -4.89
CA THR A 170 -2.81 24.48 -5.72
C THR A 170 -2.66 25.75 -4.88
N ARG A 171 -3.32 25.82 -3.72
CA ARG A 171 -3.22 26.96 -2.79
C ARG A 171 -1.80 27.12 -2.23
N LYS A 172 -1.15 26.02 -1.81
CA LYS A 172 0.25 26.04 -1.34
C LYS A 172 1.21 26.60 -2.39
N ARG A 173 1.08 26.19 -3.67
CA ARG A 173 1.90 26.73 -4.77
C ARG A 173 1.77 28.23 -4.95
N ARG A 174 0.53 28.74 -4.97
CA ARG A 174 0.25 30.17 -5.15
C ARG A 174 0.89 31.02 -4.05
N ILE A 175 0.95 30.50 -2.83
CA ILE A 175 1.58 31.19 -1.70
C ILE A 175 3.11 31.13 -1.81
N ALA A 176 3.67 29.96 -2.17
CA ALA A 176 5.11 29.79 -2.31
C ALA A 176 5.72 30.68 -3.41
N ASN A 177 5.02 30.86 -4.53
CA ASN A 177 5.48 31.69 -5.66
C ASN A 177 5.29 33.21 -5.46
N LYS A 178 4.66 33.63 -4.35
CA LYS A 178 4.47 35.05 -4.00
C LYS A 178 5.57 35.60 -3.09
N LYS A 179 6.49 34.76 -2.63
CA LYS A 179 7.71 35.15 -1.90
C LYS A 179 8.89 35.11 -2.85
#